data_AF-A0A646N2S0-F1
#
_entry.id   AF-A0A646N2S0-F1
#
_cell.length_a   1.000
_cell.length_b   1.000
_cell.length_c   1.000
_cell.angle_alpha   90.00
_cell.angle_beta   90.00
_cell.angle_gamma   90.00
#
_symmetry.space_group_name_H-M   'P 1'
#
loop_
_entity.id
_entity.type
_entity.pdbx_description
1 polymer ?
#
loop_
_entity_poly.entity_id
_entity_poly.type
_entity_poly.pdbx_seq_one_letter_code
_entity_poly.pdbx_strand_id
1 'polypeptide(L)'
;MSFITVDDANSILGSDFAPDSDKARLVKLANVWMKNRIGFVPDPIDPLLKDAACEIIKGILAKVIYNGKDQQLKRKKVKADSVESEKE
;
A
#
# COMPACT_ATOMS: atom_id res chain seq x y z
N MET A 1 7.10 -2.83 16.90
CA MET A 1 7.97 -2.55 15.74
C MET A 1 7.16 -1.95 14.60
N SER A 2 7.77 -1.04 13.86
CA SER A 2 7.25 -0.38 12.64
C SER A 2 8.17 -0.75 11.48
N PHE A 3 7.70 -0.72 10.23
CA PHE A 3 8.53 -0.99 9.04
C PHE A 3 9.46 0.18 8.71
N ILE A 4 8.98 1.42 8.87
CA ILE A 4 9.76 2.63 8.64
C ILE A 4 9.49 3.70 9.71
N THR A 5 10.47 4.57 9.93
CA THR A 5 10.36 5.79 10.74
C THR A 5 10.19 7.04 9.86
N VAL A 6 9.97 8.20 10.49
CA VAL A 6 9.92 9.49 9.77
C VAL A 6 11.29 9.82 9.18
N ASP A 7 12.38 9.51 9.88
CA ASP A 7 13.75 9.67 9.37
C ASP A 7 14.05 8.75 8.17
N ASP A 8 13.60 7.49 8.20
CA ASP A 8 13.71 6.60 7.04
C ASP A 8 12.94 7.20 5.84
N ALA A 9 11.70 7.67 6.07
CA ALA A 9 10.89 8.29 5.03
C ALA A 9 11.52 9.57 4.49
N ASN A 10 12.06 10.44 5.34
CA ASN A 10 12.78 11.65 4.91
C ASN A 10 14.04 11.29 4.10
N SER A 11 14.75 10.21 4.48
CA SER A 11 15.95 9.76 3.78
C SER A 11 15.65 9.17 2.40
N ILE A 12 14.53 8.44 2.26
CA ILE A 12 14.15 7.76 1.02
C ILE A 12 13.32 8.66 0.08
N LEU A 13 12.36 9.41 0.62
CA LEU A 13 11.43 10.26 -0.14
C LEU A 13 11.90 11.72 -0.28
N GLY A 14 12.85 12.15 0.54
CA GLY A 14 13.25 13.55 0.68
C GLY A 14 12.36 14.30 1.67
N SER A 15 12.92 15.27 2.40
CA SER A 15 12.23 16.04 3.46
C SER A 15 10.96 16.77 3.04
N ASP A 16 10.80 17.03 1.74
CA ASP A 16 9.70 17.78 1.14
C ASP A 16 8.51 16.91 0.73
N PHE A 17 8.51 15.61 1.06
CA PHE A 17 7.46 14.69 0.67
C PHE A 17 6.07 15.06 1.22
N ALA A 18 6.01 15.72 2.38
CA ALA A 18 4.78 16.16 3.02
C ALA A 18 5.04 17.25 4.07
N PRO A 19 4.03 18.05 4.47
CA PRO A 19 4.13 18.93 5.64
C PRO A 19 4.46 18.14 6.90
N ASP A 20 5.28 18.68 7.81
CA ASP A 20 5.69 17.98 9.05
C ASP A 20 4.51 17.52 9.92
N SER A 21 3.41 18.28 9.92
CA SER A 21 2.17 17.89 10.60
C SER A 21 1.56 16.58 10.07
N ASP A 22 1.83 16.22 8.81
CA ASP A 22 1.29 15.05 8.14
C ASP A 22 2.29 13.90 8.04
N LYS A 23 3.60 14.15 8.13
CA LYS A 23 4.65 13.10 8.03
C LYS A 23 4.42 11.96 9.01
N ALA A 24 4.20 12.28 10.29
CA ALA A 24 3.94 11.27 11.32
C ALA A 24 2.67 10.44 11.02
N ARG A 25 1.63 11.10 10.48
CA ARG A 25 0.38 10.45 10.11
C ARG A 25 0.55 9.53 8.91
N LEU A 26 1.27 9.96 7.88
CA LEU A 26 1.52 9.19 6.66
C LEU A 26 2.36 7.94 6.95
N VAL A 27 3.43 8.09 7.74
CA VAL A 27 4.26 6.97 8.19
C VAL A 27 3.44 5.97 9.00
N LYS A 28 2.57 6.44 9.90
CA LYS A 28 1.66 5.57 10.65
C LYS A 28 0.71 4.80 9.72
N LEU A 29 0.11 5.46 8.72
CA LEU A 29 -0.80 4.82 7.77
C LEU A 29 -0.08 3.76 6.92
N ALA A 30 1.11 4.07 6.40
CA ALA A 30 1.90 3.11 5.63
C ALA A 30 2.29 1.88 6.46
N ASN A 31 2.75 2.09 7.69
CA ASN A 31 3.09 1.01 8.60
C ASN A 31 1.88 0.12 8.94
N VAL A 32 0.71 0.71 9.19
CA VAL A 32 -0.53 -0.03 9.46
C VAL A 32 -0.97 -0.83 8.24
N TRP A 33 -0.89 -0.24 7.04
CA TRP A 33 -1.22 -0.94 5.80
C TRP A 33 -0.30 -2.15 5.58
N MET A 34 1.02 -1.95 5.72
CA MET A 34 2.02 -3.02 5.58
C MET A 34 1.80 -4.12 6.61
N LYS A 35 1.50 -3.77 7.86
CA LYS A 35 1.20 -4.73 8.92
C LYS A 35 -0.04 -5.56 8.59
N ASN A 36 -1.09 -4.93 8.07
CA ASN A 36 -2.31 -5.64 7.66
C ASN A 36 -2.08 -6.54 6.44
N ARG A 37 -1.14 -6.18 5.55
CA ARG A 37 -0.85 -6.94 4.34
C ARG A 37 0.09 -8.13 4.58
N ILE A 38 1.12 -7.93 5.40
CA ILE A 38 2.18 -8.92 5.67
C ILE A 38 1.83 -9.78 6.89
N GLY A 39 1.10 -9.24 7.86
CA GLY A 39 0.68 -9.94 9.08
C GLY A 39 1.74 -9.95 10.19
N PHE A 40 3.01 -9.69 9.88
CA PHE A 40 4.09 -9.58 10.84
C PHE A 40 5.10 -8.51 10.41
N VAL A 41 5.96 -8.06 11.32
CA VAL A 41 7.07 -7.14 11.04
C VAL A 41 8.36 -7.94 11.15
N PRO A 42 9.10 -8.17 10.04
CA PRO A 42 10.37 -8.87 10.09
C PRO A 42 11.42 -8.04 10.84
N ASP A 43 12.35 -8.72 11.51
CA ASP A 43 13.51 -8.13 12.15
C ASP A 43 14.75 -8.97 11.82
N PRO A 44 15.71 -8.47 11.02
CA PRO A 44 15.81 -7.11 10.48
C PRO A 44 14.80 -6.82 9.36
N ILE A 45 14.44 -5.55 9.20
CA ILE A 45 13.54 -5.09 8.14
C ILE A 45 14.32 -5.00 6.83
N ASP A 46 13.87 -5.76 5.83
CA ASP A 46 14.42 -5.72 4.48
C ASP A 46 14.30 -4.30 3.88
N PRO A 47 15.37 -3.74 3.27
CA PRO A 47 15.30 -2.46 2.56
C PRO A 47 14.13 -2.37 1.57
N LEU A 48 13.80 -3.47 0.90
CA LEU A 48 12.67 -3.53 -0.04
C LEU A 48 11.32 -3.24 0.63
N LEU A 49 11.17 -3.63 1.90
CA LEU A 49 9.98 -3.32 2.69
C LEU A 49 9.95 -1.85 3.11
N LYS A 50 11.11 -1.23 3.31
CA LYS A 50 11.19 0.22 3.56
C LYS A 50 10.77 1.01 2.32
N ASP A 51 11.26 0.61 1.15
CA ASP A 51 10.87 1.21 -0.13
C ASP A 51 9.36 1.03 -0.38
N ALA A 52 8.83 -0.17 -0.15
CA ALA A 52 7.39 -0.42 -0.30
C ALA A 52 6.53 0.47 0.62
N ALA A 53 6.97 0.70 1.86
CA ALA A 53 6.28 1.61 2.77
C ALA A 53 6.33 3.07 2.28
N CYS A 54 7.44 3.49 1.66
CA CYS A 54 7.57 4.80 1.04
C CYS A 54 6.67 4.97 -0.20
N GLU A 55 6.54 3.93 -1.02
CA GLU A 55 5.60 3.91 -2.16
C GLU A 55 4.14 4.02 -1.71
N ILE A 56 3.78 3.44 -0.56
CA ILE A 56 2.45 3.62 0.02
C ILE A 56 2.23 5.08 0.44
N ILE A 57 3.22 5.72 1.06
CA ILE A 57 3.14 7.15 1.41
C ILE A 57 2.89 8.00 0.16
N LYS A 58 3.66 7.77 -0.91
CA LYS A 58 3.45 8.42 -2.22
C LYS A 58 2.04 8.19 -2.76
N GLY A 59 1.53 6.96 -2.71
CA GLY A 59 0.17 6.64 -3.17
C GLY A 59 -0.94 7.24 -2.31
N ILE A 60 -0.71 7.42 -1.01
CA ILE A 60 -1.63 8.14 -0.10
C ILE A 60 -1.64 9.63 -0.45
N LEU A 61 -0.47 10.24 -0.65
CA LEU A 61 -0.31 11.65 -1.04
C LEU A 61 -0.94 11.96 -2.40
N ALA A 62 -0.74 11.07 -3.37
CA ALA A 62 -1.36 11.15 -4.68
C ALA A 62 -2.89 10.92 -4.65
N LYS A 63 -3.48 10.66 -3.47
CA LYS A 63 -4.89 10.27 -3.27
C LYS A 63 -5.31 9.04 -4.07
N VAL A 64 -4.37 8.23 -4.55
CA VAL A 64 -4.62 7.03 -5.36
C VAL A 64 -5.03 5.85 -4.46
N ILE A 65 -4.54 5.80 -3.22
CA ILE A 65 -4.82 4.69 -2.27
C ILE A 65 -6.03 4.99 -1.37
N TYR A 66 -6.34 6.27 -1.13
CA TYR A 66 -7.36 6.72 -0.17
C TYR A 66 -8.42 7.67 -0.76
N ASN A 67 -8.61 7.69 -2.08
CA ASN A 67 -9.89 8.17 -2.62
C ASN A 67 -10.94 7.10 -2.31
N GLY A 68 -11.86 7.42 -1.39
CA GLY A 68 -12.88 6.51 -0.92
C GLY A 68 -13.53 5.72 -2.07
N LYS A 69 -13.52 4.39 -1.95
CA LYS A 69 -14.07 3.43 -2.92
C LYS A 69 -13.33 3.41 -4.26
N ASP A 70 -12.26 2.64 -4.34
CA ASP A 70 -12.25 1.48 -5.25
C ASP A 70 -11.13 0.55 -4.82
N GLN A 71 -11.35 -0.14 -3.70
CA GLN A 71 -10.80 -1.49 -3.58
C GLN A 71 -11.55 -2.27 -4.67
N GLN A 72 -11.07 -2.12 -5.91
CA GLN A 72 -11.51 -2.86 -7.06
C GLN A 72 -11.10 -4.28 -6.72
N LEU A 73 -11.99 -4.93 -5.96
CA LEU A 73 -12.02 -6.33 -5.71
C LEU A 73 -11.70 -6.90 -7.08
N LYS A 74 -10.54 -7.54 -7.21
CA LYS A 74 -10.35 -8.59 -8.21
C LYS A 74 -11.39 -9.67 -7.88
N ARG A 75 -12.67 -9.34 -8.04
CA ARG A 75 -13.75 -10.26 -8.27
C ARG A 75 -13.40 -10.75 -9.65
N LYS A 76 -12.58 -11.80 -9.64
CA LYS A 76 -12.44 -12.77 -10.69
C LYS A 76 -13.85 -12.91 -11.26
N LYS A 77 -14.14 -12.24 -12.40
CA LYS A 77 -15.30 -12.57 -13.20
C LYS A 77 -14.99 -14.00 -13.62
N VAL A 78 -15.52 -14.95 -12.86
CA VAL A 78 -15.64 -16.32 -13.29
C VAL A 78 -16.42 -16.20 -14.60
N LYS A 79 -15.74 -16.43 -15.73
CA LYS A 79 -16.39 -16.63 -17.01
C LYS A 79 -17.15 -17.94 -16.88
N ALA A 80 -18.35 -17.88 -16.32
CA ALA A 80 -19.34 -18.93 -16.45
C ALA A 80 -20.27 -18.50 -17.57
N ASP A 81 -19.73 -18.38 -18.79
CA ASP A 81 -20.53 -18.18 -19.98
C ASP A 81 -19.80 -18.84 -21.16
N SER A 82 -19.88 -20.16 -21.15
CA SER A 82 -19.78 -20.98 -22.35
C SER A 82 -20.45 -22.30 -22.01
N VAL A 83 -21.78 -22.29 -22.05
CA VAL A 83 -22.53 -23.50 -22.34
C VAL A 83 -22.60 -23.55 -23.87
N GLU A 84 -21.65 -24.24 -24.48
CA GLU A 84 -21.86 -24.83 -25.79
C GLU A 84 -23.07 -25.77 -25.69
N SER A 85 -24.08 -25.50 -26.50
CA SER A 85 -25.08 -26.49 -26.85
C SER A 85 -25.36 -26.32 -28.32
N GLU A 86 -24.61 -27.10 -29.09
CA GLU A 86 -24.95 -27.54 -30.44
C GLU A 86 -26.26 -28.32 -30.38
N LYS A 87 -27.23 -27.93 -31.21
CA LYS A 87 -28.27 -28.86 -31.65
C LYS A 87 -28.84 -28.45 -33.00
N GLU A 88 -28.48 -29.28 -33.97
CA GLU A 88 -29.17 -29.67 -35.21
C GLU A 88 -29.50 -28.59 -36.26
#